data_AF-A0A8T3PJP4-F1
#
_entry.id   AF-A0A8T3PJP4-F1
#
_cell.length_a   1.000
_cell.length_b   1.000
_cell.length_c   1.000
_cell.angle_alpha   90.00
_cell.angle_beta   90.00
_cell.angle_gamma   90.00
#
_symmetry.space_group_name_H-M   'P 1'
#
loop_
_entity.id
_entity.type
_entity.pdbx_description
1 polymer ?
#
loop_
_entity_poly.entity_id
_entity_poly.type
_entity_poly.pdbx_seq_one_letter_code
_entity_poly.pdbx_strand_id
1 'polypeptide(L)'
;MKRAEIQLPEPLYQQIEGLARQLDLTVPDVLRQADEQMVQRQPKPQPKGGGGWRFPEGRHLGPFGTPVEDWRLLANEAPAD
;
A
#
# COMPACT_ATOMS: atom_id res chain seq x y z
N MET A 1 14.94 -4.36 0.73
CA MET A 1 15.51 -3.01 0.50
C MET A 1 15.11 -2.53 -0.88
N LYS A 2 14.77 -1.24 -1.03
CA LYS A 2 14.53 -0.58 -2.33
C LYS A 2 15.62 0.48 -2.51
N ARG A 3 16.07 0.70 -3.74
CA ARG A 3 16.99 1.80 -4.08
C ARG A 3 16.16 3.03 -4.42
N ALA A 4 16.53 4.17 -3.85
CA ALA A 4 15.95 5.47 -4.16
C ALA A 4 17.08 6.44 -4.47
N GLU A 5 16.81 7.38 -5.37
CA GLU A 5 17.68 8.53 -5.65
C GLU A 5 16.93 9.78 -5.22
N ILE A 6 17.58 10.63 -4.43
CA ILE A 6 17.01 11.86 -3.89
C ILE A 6 17.88 13.04 -4.31
N GLN A 7 17.26 14.19 -4.49
CA GLN A 7 17.97 15.44 -4.74
C GLN A 7 17.91 16.27 -3.47
N LEU A 8 19.08 16.72 -3.00
CA LEU A 8 19.19 17.58 -1.83
C LEU A 8 19.84 18.91 -2.26
N PRO A 9 19.40 20.05 -1.70
CA PRO A 9 20.14 21.29 -1.84
C PRO A 9 21.56 21.12 -1.30
N GLU A 10 22.54 21.65 -2.03
CA GLU A 10 23.97 21.56 -1.65
C GLU A 10 24.24 21.95 -0.18
N PRO A 11 23.68 23.05 0.36
CA PRO A 11 23.92 23.41 1.76
C PRO A 11 23.39 22.37 2.75
N LEU A 12 22.29 21.69 2.41
CA LEU A 12 21.70 20.64 3.25
C LEU A 12 22.55 19.37 3.20
N TYR A 13 23.02 18.99 2.01
CA TYR A 13 23.91 17.84 1.85
C TYR A 13 25.19 17.99 2.68
N GLN A 14 25.82 19.18 2.67
CA GLN A 14 27.01 19.45 3.47
C GLN A 14 26.76 19.36 4.99
N GLN A 15 25.59 19.81 5.45
CA GLN A 15 25.21 19.64 6.86
C GLN A 15 25.05 18.17 7.24
N ILE A 16 24.43 17.37 6.35
CA ILE A 16 24.26 15.93 6.56
C ILE A 16 25.61 15.21 6.54
N GLU A 17 26.52 15.57 5.64
CA GLU A 17 27.90 15.03 5.64
C GLU A 17 28.64 15.34 6.95
N GLY A 18 28.52 16.58 7.45
CA GLY A 18 29.12 16.97 8.73
C GLY A 18 28.57 16.14 9.89
N LEU A 19 27.26 15.96 9.93
CA LEU A 19 26.59 15.14 10.94
C LEU A 19 27.00 13.66 10.84
N ALA A 20 27.08 13.13 9.63
CA ALA A 20 27.50 11.75 9.38
C ALA A 20 28.92 11.50 9.93
N ARG A 21 29.86 12.42 9.67
CA ARG A 21 31.22 12.37 10.23
C ARG A 21 31.23 12.45 11.76
N GLN A 22 30.42 13.33 12.34
CA GLN A 22 30.34 13.49 13.80
C GLN A 22 29.82 12.21 14.49
N LEU A 23 28.93 11.47 13.83
CA LEU A 23 28.29 10.27 14.37
C LEU A 23 28.98 8.96 13.95
N ASP A 24 30.05 9.02 13.17
CA ASP A 24 30.71 7.85 12.55
C ASP A 24 29.72 6.99 11.73
N LEU A 25 28.86 7.67 10.97
CA LEU A 25 27.83 7.07 10.11
C LEU A 25 28.05 7.49 8.65
N THR A 26 27.41 6.77 7.73
CA THR A 26 27.33 7.20 6.33
C THR A 26 26.15 8.16 6.12
N VAL A 27 26.18 8.98 5.07
CA VAL A 27 25.05 9.85 4.70
C VAL A 27 23.73 9.07 4.54
N PRO A 28 23.69 7.90 3.85
CA PRO A 28 22.51 7.07 3.80
C PRO A 28 22.00 6.59 5.16
N ASP A 29 22.89 6.30 6.12
CA ASP A 29 22.48 5.87 7.47
C ASP A 29 21.79 7.00 8.23
N VAL A 30 22.32 8.22 8.14
CA VAL A 30 21.71 9.41 8.75
C VAL A 30 20.33 9.66 8.15
N LEU A 31 20.20 9.60 6.82
CA LEU A 31 18.92 9.76 6.13
C LEU A 31 17.91 8.69 6.55
N ARG A 32 18.32 7.42 6.58
CA ARG A 32 17.47 6.31 7.03
C ARG A 32 16.95 6.53 8.45
N GLN A 33 17.84 6.88 9.38
CA GLN A 33 17.46 7.13 10.78
C GLN A 33 16.53 8.34 10.91
N ALA A 34 16.77 9.40 10.14
CA ALA A 34 15.90 10.58 10.11
C ALA A 34 14.50 10.23 9.59
N ASP A 35 14.42 9.47 8.50
CA ASP A 35 13.16 9.00 7.92
C ASP A 35 12.39 8.10 8.91
N GLU A 36 13.07 7.17 9.58
CA GLU A 36 12.47 6.32 10.62
C GLU A 36 11.85 7.16 11.74
N GLN A 37 12.57 8.18 12.24
CA GLN A 37 12.04 9.08 13.25
C GLN A 37 10.88 9.94 12.73
N MET A 38 10.97 10.41 11.49
CA MET A 38 9.89 11.18 10.87
C MET A 38 8.61 10.35 10.77
N VAL A 39 8.70 9.12 10.26
CA VAL A 39 7.55 8.22 10.13
C VAL A 39 6.93 7.91 11.49
N GLN A 40 7.73 7.69 12.54
CA GLN A 40 7.22 7.44 13.89
C GLN A 40 6.48 8.64 14.50
N ARG A 41 6.89 9.87 14.14
CA ARG A 41 6.28 11.11 14.63
C ARG A 41 5.01 11.51 13.87
N GLN A 42 4.82 11.00 12.64
CA GLN A 42 3.60 11.28 11.90
C GLN A 42 2.39 10.70 12.64
N PRO A 43 1.26 11.43 12.71
CA PRO A 43 0.04 10.84 13.23
C PRO A 43 -0.28 9.61 12.38
N LYS A 44 -0.47 8.47 13.04
CA LYS A 44 -0.91 7.27 12.32
C LYS A 44 -2.18 7.65 11.57
N PRO A 45 -2.25 7.44 10.24
CA PRO A 45 -3.50 7.67 9.53
C PRO A 45 -4.56 6.90 10.30
N GLN A 46 -5.59 7.61 10.78
CA GLN A 46 -6.76 6.94 11.32
C GLN A 46 -7.18 5.94 10.25
N PRO A 47 -7.39 4.66 10.60
CA PRO A 47 -7.91 3.73 9.63
C PRO A 47 -9.17 4.37 9.05
N LYS A 48 -9.12 4.78 7.78
CA LYS A 48 -10.34 5.07 7.02
C LYS A 48 -11.19 3.84 7.24
N GLY A 49 -12.36 4.03 7.87
CA GLY A 49 -13.06 3.03 8.66
C GLY A 49 -12.91 1.60 8.17
N GLY A 50 -12.64 0.68 9.10
CA GLY A 50 -12.40 -0.75 8.91
C GLY A 50 -13.54 -1.54 8.26
N GLY A 51 -14.02 -1.11 7.10
CA GLY A 51 -14.50 -2.01 6.08
C GLY A 51 -13.33 -2.32 5.17
N GLY A 52 -12.56 -3.36 5.48
CA GLY A 52 -11.85 -4.07 4.42
C GLY A 52 -12.83 -4.30 3.28
N TRP A 53 -12.35 -4.26 2.04
CA TRP A 53 -13.20 -4.48 0.87
C TRP A 53 -14.15 -5.67 1.14
N ARG A 54 -15.46 -5.40 1.15
CA ARG A 54 -16.51 -6.41 1.33
C ARG A 54 -17.35 -6.44 0.08
N PHE A 55 -17.65 -7.63 -0.38
CA PHE A 55 -18.63 -7.82 -1.44
C PHE A 55 -19.97 -7.21 -1.00
N PRO A 56 -20.62 -6.37 -1.83
CA PRO A 56 -21.93 -5.84 -1.49
C PRO A 56 -22.91 -7.00 -1.32
N GLU A 57 -23.76 -6.94 -0.29
CA GLU A 57 -24.83 -7.93 -0.16
C GLU A 57 -25.69 -7.91 -1.42
N GLY A 58 -25.93 -9.09 -1.98
CA GLY A 58 -26.81 -9.23 -3.13
C GLY A 58 -28.23 -8.80 -2.75
N ARG A 59 -28.62 -7.59 -3.15
CA ARG A 59 -29.99 -7.09 -2.94
C ARG A 59 -30.83 -7.44 -4.16
N HIS A 60 -31.99 -8.02 -3.93
CA HIS A 60 -32.97 -8.34 -4.98
C HIS A 60 -32.47 -9.29 -6.08
N LEU A 61 -31.65 -10.29 -5.73
CA LEU A 61 -31.15 -11.29 -6.70
C LEU A 61 -32.25 -12.21 -7.29
N GLY A 62 -33.48 -12.13 -6.76
CA GLY A 62 -34.59 -12.99 -7.19
C GLY A 62 -34.37 -14.46 -6.80
N PRO A 63 -35.35 -15.34 -7.09
CA PRO A 63 -35.11 -16.77 -7.04
C PRO A 63 -34.10 -17.15 -8.12
N PHE A 64 -33.35 -18.24 -7.89
CA PHE A 64 -32.52 -18.80 -8.94
C PHE A 64 -33.39 -19.11 -10.16
N GLY A 65 -32.97 -18.65 -11.33
CA GLY A 65 -33.68 -18.89 -12.59
C GLY A 65 -33.68 -20.36 -13.04
N THR A 66 -33.01 -21.24 -12.29
CA THR A 66 -32.82 -22.65 -12.63
C THR A 66 -32.49 -23.50 -11.37
N PRO A 67 -32.88 -24.78 -11.32
CA PRO A 67 -32.52 -25.72 -10.26
C PRO A 67 -30.99 -25.93 -10.16
N VAL A 68 -30.50 -26.29 -8.96
CA VAL A 68 -29.06 -26.46 -8.67
C VAL A 68 -28.40 -27.51 -9.56
N GLU A 69 -29.16 -28.54 -9.92
CA GLU A 69 -28.74 -29.66 -10.76
C GLU A 69 -28.34 -29.19 -12.17
N ASP A 70 -28.97 -28.11 -12.65
CA ASP A 70 -28.80 -27.58 -14.00
C ASP A 70 -27.77 -26.45 -14.08
N TRP A 71 -27.28 -25.95 -12.93
CA TRP A 71 -26.31 -24.86 -12.88
C TRP A 71 -25.01 -25.18 -13.62
N ARG A 72 -24.57 -26.44 -13.56
CA ARG A 72 -23.38 -26.90 -14.28
C ARG A 72 -23.56 -26.88 -15.79
N LEU A 73 -24.77 -27.08 -16.30
CA LEU A 73 -25.03 -27.05 -17.73
C LEU A 73 -24.96 -25.60 -18.22
N LEU A 74 -25.61 -24.68 -17.52
CA LEU A 74 -25.62 -23.26 -17.87
C LEU A 74 -24.26 -22.56 -17.74
N ALA A 75 -23.44 -22.93 -16.77
CA ALA A 75 -22.10 -22.34 -16.61
C ALA A 75 -21.11 -22.78 -17.71
N ASN A 76 -21.41 -23.90 -18.40
CA ASN A 76 -20.57 -24.45 -19.46
C ASN A 76 -21.13 -24.19 -20.86
N GLU A 77 -22.35 -23.66 -20.98
CA GLU A 77 -22.88 -23.16 -22.23
C GLU A 77 -22.25 -21.79 -22.52
N ALA A 78 -21.49 -21.71 -23.62
CA ALA A 78 -21.07 -20.41 -24.15
C ALA A 78 -22.33 -19.61 -24.54
N PRO A 79 -22.35 -18.28 -24.37
CA PRO A 79 -23.48 -17.47 -24.80
C PRO A 79 -23.73 -17.74 -26.29
N ALA A 80 -24.95 -18.12 -26.64
CA ALA A 80 -25.36 -18.18 -28.04
C ALA A 80 -25.35 -16.74 -28.60
N ASP A 81 -24.70 -16.57 -29.75
CA ASP A 81 -24.61 -15.29 -30.50
C ASP A 81 -25.99 -14.67 -30.80
#